data_AF-A0A451CHF6-F1
#
_entry.id   AF-A0A451CHF6-F1
#
_cell.length_a   1.000
_cell.length_b   1.000
_cell.length_c   1.000
_cell.angle_alpha   90.00
_cell.angle_beta   90.00
_cell.angle_gamma   90.00
#
_symmetry.space_group_name_H-M   'P 1'
#
loop_
_entity.id
_entity.type
_entity.pdbx_description
1 polymer ?
#
loop_
_entity_poly.entity_id
_entity_poly.type
_entity_poly.pdbx_seq_one_letter_code
_entity_poly.pdbx_strand_id
1 'polypeptide(L)'
;MTNTLDNTTSNNNTVYFAHGQESGPWGDKIRYLAEIAQRHGFQAESPDYSGTPDPDDRVRKLLDLVSGNGGRLVLVGSSAGGYVSAVASESLKPDGLFLMAPAVLLRGFGTRNPQPNATHRWIVHGWNDEIVPAEGVISFARQHEMQLHLLNDGHRLIDVLPAVGRLFDLFLRQVSERA
;
A
#
# COMPACT_ATOMS: atom_id res chain seq x y z
N MET A 1 7.86 -28.37 -39.27
CA MET A 1 7.44 -26.99 -39.55
C MET A 1 7.12 -26.34 -38.21
N THR A 2 7.94 -25.35 -37.86
CA THR A 2 7.77 -24.27 -36.87
C THR A 2 7.15 -24.57 -35.50
N ASN A 3 8.03 -24.59 -34.49
CA ASN A 3 7.79 -24.24 -33.09
C ASN A 3 6.88 -23.01 -32.94
N THR A 4 5.79 -23.14 -32.20
CA THR A 4 5.19 -22.03 -31.46
C THR A 4 5.75 -22.06 -30.05
N LEU A 5 6.68 -21.15 -29.79
CA LEU A 5 7.14 -20.80 -28.45
C LEU A 5 5.95 -20.22 -27.69
N ASP A 6 5.47 -20.94 -26.67
CA ASP A 6 4.67 -20.35 -25.61
C ASP A 6 5.53 -19.31 -24.90
N ASN A 7 5.38 -18.06 -25.31
CA ASN A 7 6.01 -16.93 -24.65
C ASN A 7 5.14 -16.56 -23.44
N THR A 8 5.15 -17.41 -22.41
CA THR A 8 4.66 -17.01 -21.09
C THR A 8 5.66 -16.02 -20.51
N THR A 9 5.59 -14.75 -20.89
CA THR A 9 6.16 -13.69 -20.08
C THR A 9 5.53 -13.82 -18.70
N SER A 10 6.29 -14.31 -17.73
CA SER A 10 5.85 -14.30 -16.34
C SER A 10 5.51 -12.85 -16.00
N ASN A 11 4.24 -12.59 -15.72
CA ASN A 11 3.82 -11.27 -15.27
C ASN A 11 4.45 -11.06 -13.89
N ASN A 12 5.56 -10.34 -13.83
CA ASN A 12 6.29 -10.02 -12.60
C ASN A 12 5.64 -8.83 -11.86
N ASN A 13 4.32 -8.70 -11.97
CA ASN A 13 3.58 -7.64 -11.28
C ASN A 13 3.48 -8.04 -9.81
N THR A 14 3.93 -7.17 -8.90
CA THR A 14 3.98 -7.50 -7.47
C THR A 14 3.34 -6.40 -6.64
N VAL A 15 2.50 -6.81 -5.69
CA VAL A 15 2.00 -5.97 -4.60
C VAL A 15 2.77 -6.32 -3.33
N TYR A 16 3.42 -5.33 -2.72
CA TYR A 16 4.00 -5.45 -1.39
C TYR A 16 3.08 -4.86 -0.33
N PHE A 17 2.66 -5.68 0.63
CA PHE A 17 1.80 -5.31 1.75
C PHE A 17 2.60 -5.08 3.03
N ALA A 18 2.74 -3.82 3.43
CA ALA A 18 3.32 -3.42 4.71
C ALA A 18 2.25 -3.37 5.81
N HIS A 19 2.40 -4.25 6.81
CA HIS A 19 1.44 -4.36 7.91
C HIS A 19 1.62 -3.25 8.98
N GLY A 20 0.60 -3.05 9.82
CA GLY A 20 0.65 -2.11 10.95
C GLY A 20 1.48 -2.63 12.13
N GLN A 21 1.70 -1.80 13.15
CA GLN A 21 2.56 -2.14 14.30
C GLN A 21 2.08 -3.37 15.08
N GLU A 22 0.76 -3.51 15.26
CA GLU A 22 0.13 -4.53 16.11
C GLU A 22 -0.39 -5.75 15.34
N SER A 23 -0.32 -5.72 14.00
CA SER A 23 -0.74 -6.83 13.15
C SER A 23 0.47 -7.61 12.65
N GLY A 24 0.33 -8.92 12.40
CA GLY A 24 1.35 -9.68 11.66
C GLY A 24 1.31 -9.42 10.14
N PRO A 25 2.28 -9.98 9.38
CA PRO A 25 2.38 -9.80 7.92
C PRO A 25 1.09 -10.16 7.20
N TRP A 26 0.57 -11.36 7.46
CA TRP A 26 -0.68 -11.80 6.86
C TRP A 26 -1.88 -11.50 7.75
N GLY A 27 -2.05 -10.27 8.23
CA GLY A 27 -3.28 -9.89 8.95
C GLY A 27 -4.54 -9.95 8.08
N ASP A 28 -5.74 -9.91 8.67
CA ASP A 28 -7.01 -10.10 7.95
C ASP A 28 -7.20 -9.13 6.77
N LYS A 29 -6.87 -7.85 6.96
CA LYS A 29 -6.88 -6.84 5.87
C LYS A 29 -5.99 -7.24 4.71
N ILE A 30 -4.76 -7.70 5.01
CA ILE A 30 -3.78 -8.03 3.99
C ILE A 30 -4.18 -9.30 3.26
N ARG A 31 -4.63 -10.35 3.96
CA ARG A 31 -5.15 -11.57 3.30
C ARG A 31 -6.29 -11.23 2.34
N TYR A 32 -7.25 -10.43 2.80
CA TYR A 32 -8.39 -10.02 2.01
C TYR A 32 -8.00 -9.24 0.74
N LEU A 33 -7.08 -8.27 0.86
CA LEU A 33 -6.62 -7.50 -0.29
C LEU A 33 -5.67 -8.30 -1.21
N ALA A 34 -4.89 -9.24 -0.67
CA ALA A 34 -4.02 -10.10 -1.46
C ALA A 34 -4.83 -11.00 -2.41
N GLU A 35 -5.97 -11.53 -1.96
CA GLU A 35 -6.89 -12.28 -2.83
C GLU A 35 -7.41 -11.41 -3.99
N ILE A 36 -7.67 -10.13 -3.75
CA ILE A 36 -8.06 -9.18 -4.81
C ILE A 36 -6.88 -8.98 -5.77
N ALA A 37 -5.68 -8.71 -5.26
CA ALA A 37 -4.48 -8.51 -6.07
C ALA A 37 -4.19 -9.70 -7.01
N GLN A 38 -4.31 -10.92 -6.48
CA GLN A 38 -4.10 -12.15 -7.24
C GLN A 38 -5.09 -12.29 -8.40
N ARG A 39 -6.36 -11.88 -8.22
CA ARG A 39 -7.35 -11.85 -9.31
C ARG A 39 -7.02 -10.84 -10.42
N HIS A 40 -6.23 -9.81 -10.11
CA HIS A 40 -5.68 -8.86 -11.07
C HIS A 40 -4.31 -9.29 -11.65
N GLY A 41 -3.86 -10.52 -11.36
CA GLY A 41 -2.61 -11.06 -11.89
C GLY A 41 -1.35 -10.50 -11.22
N PHE A 42 -1.48 -9.95 -10.01
CA PHE A 42 -0.33 -9.58 -9.17
C PHE A 42 0.06 -10.71 -8.24
N GLN A 43 1.35 -10.90 -8.04
CA GLN A 43 1.90 -11.61 -6.89
C GLN A 43 1.73 -10.76 -5.63
N ALA A 44 1.46 -11.39 -4.50
CA ALA A 44 1.27 -10.71 -3.22
C ALA A 44 2.41 -11.09 -2.28
N GLU A 45 3.19 -10.10 -1.87
CA GLU A 45 4.26 -10.23 -0.89
C GLU A 45 3.88 -9.47 0.37
N SER A 46 4.06 -10.07 1.54
CA SER A 46 3.86 -9.38 2.82
C SER A 46 5.04 -9.61 3.76
N PRO A 47 6.02 -8.69 3.75
CA PRO A 47 7.18 -8.78 4.63
C PRO A 47 6.78 -8.72 6.10
N ASP A 48 7.41 -9.55 6.93
CA ASP A 48 7.20 -9.54 8.38
C ASP A 48 8.06 -8.45 9.05
N TYR A 49 7.41 -7.52 9.73
CA TYR A 49 8.03 -6.44 10.50
C TYR A 49 7.80 -6.58 12.02
N SER A 50 7.30 -7.72 12.50
CA SER A 50 6.96 -7.92 13.93
C SER A 50 8.17 -7.71 14.86
N GLY A 51 9.39 -7.95 14.37
CA GLY A 51 10.65 -7.69 15.08
C GLY A 51 11.32 -6.35 14.75
N THR A 52 10.62 -5.43 14.07
CA THR A 52 11.20 -4.18 13.55
C THR A 52 10.30 -3.00 13.94
N PRO A 53 10.41 -2.50 15.18
CA PRO A 53 9.49 -1.50 15.70
C PRO A 53 9.78 -0.09 15.16
N ASP A 54 11.02 0.20 14.78
CA ASP A 54 11.42 1.50 14.23
C ASP A 54 10.87 1.68 12.80
N PRO A 55 10.12 2.76 12.51
CA PRO A 55 9.53 2.95 11.19
C PRO A 55 10.56 3.03 10.05
N ASP A 56 11.75 3.57 10.29
CA ASP A 56 12.76 3.76 9.25
C ASP A 56 13.58 2.48 9.00
N ASP A 57 13.76 1.63 10.02
CA ASP A 57 14.20 0.24 9.83
C ASP A 57 13.22 -0.53 8.93
N ARG A 58 11.91 -0.35 9.14
CA ARG A 58 10.86 -0.99 8.29
C ARG A 58 10.94 -0.49 6.84
N VAL A 59 11.19 0.80 6.64
CA VAL A 59 11.43 1.38 5.30
C VAL A 59 12.63 0.72 4.63
N ARG A 60 13.79 0.68 5.31
CA ARG A 60 15.00 0.04 4.77
C ARG A 60 14.75 -1.41 4.39
N LYS A 61 14.08 -2.17 5.26
CA LYS A 61 13.69 -3.55 4.97
C LYS A 61 12.84 -3.67 3.70
N LEU A 62 11.87 -2.78 3.49
CA LEU A 62 11.07 -2.81 2.25
C LEU A 62 11.92 -2.49 1.02
N LEU A 63 12.77 -1.47 1.09
CA LEU A 63 13.66 -1.08 -0.01
C LEU A 63 14.61 -2.21 -0.43
N ASP A 64 15.16 -2.95 0.55
CA ASP A 64 16.07 -4.07 0.29
C ASP A 64 15.36 -5.29 -0.34
N LEU A 65 14.06 -5.46 -0.07
CA LEU A 65 13.26 -6.57 -0.59
C LEU A 65 12.75 -6.35 -2.00
N VAL A 66 12.46 -5.10 -2.37
CA VAL A 66 11.95 -4.78 -3.71
C VAL A 66 13.11 -4.81 -4.70
N SER A 67 13.20 -5.91 -5.44
CA SER A 67 14.12 -6.05 -6.57
C SER A 67 13.47 -5.50 -7.85
N GLY A 68 14.23 -4.82 -8.70
CA GLY A 68 13.73 -4.34 -9.99
C GLY A 68 13.38 -5.52 -10.89
N ASN A 69 12.11 -5.90 -10.94
CA ASN A 69 11.61 -7.14 -11.53
C ASN A 69 10.88 -6.95 -12.87
N GLY A 70 10.92 -5.73 -13.43
CA GLY A 70 10.45 -5.41 -14.80
C GLY A 70 8.93 -5.46 -15.00
N GLY A 71 8.16 -5.83 -13.98
CA GLY A 71 6.71 -5.75 -13.94
C GLY A 71 6.20 -4.52 -13.18
N ARG A 72 4.87 -4.39 -13.06
CA ARG A 72 4.26 -3.31 -12.30
C ARG A 72 4.47 -3.51 -10.81
N LEU A 73 4.85 -2.44 -10.12
CA LEU A 73 5.04 -2.43 -8.68
C LEU A 73 3.91 -1.67 -8.00
N VAL A 74 3.31 -2.30 -6.99
CA VAL A 74 2.32 -1.66 -6.12
C VAL A 74 2.76 -1.78 -4.67
N LEU A 75 2.71 -0.68 -3.94
CA LEU A 75 2.93 -0.65 -2.50
C LEU A 75 1.61 -0.41 -1.78
N VAL A 76 1.28 -1.29 -0.84
CA VAL A 76 0.09 -1.20 0.00
C VAL A 76 0.53 -1.15 1.45
N GLY A 77 0.01 -0.20 2.23
CA GLY A 77 0.40 -0.04 3.63
C GLY A 77 -0.77 0.31 4.53
N SER A 78 -0.82 -0.30 5.72
CA SER A 78 -1.82 0.06 6.75
C SER A 78 -1.19 0.66 8.00
N SER A 79 -1.72 1.77 8.52
CA SER A 79 -1.21 2.42 9.73
C SER A 79 0.30 2.69 9.65
N ALA A 80 1.10 2.12 10.55
CA ALA A 80 2.56 2.14 10.49
C ALA A 80 3.11 1.63 9.14
N GLY A 81 2.50 0.63 8.52
CA GLY A 81 2.85 0.19 7.18
C GLY A 81 2.51 1.21 6.09
N GLY A 82 1.49 2.05 6.31
CA GLY A 82 1.15 3.16 5.42
C GLY A 82 2.26 4.20 5.33
N TYR A 83 2.92 4.52 6.46
CA TYR A 83 4.14 5.33 6.47
C TYR A 83 5.26 4.65 5.68
N VAL A 84 5.51 3.36 5.94
CA VAL A 84 6.59 2.60 5.29
C VAL A 84 6.43 2.62 3.77
N SER A 85 5.23 2.30 3.27
CA SER A 85 4.94 2.32 1.82
C SER A 85 5.06 3.74 1.24
N ALA A 86 4.58 4.77 1.94
CA ALA A 86 4.67 6.14 1.47
C ALA A 86 6.12 6.63 1.37
N VAL A 87 6.96 6.37 2.37
CA VAL A 87 8.39 6.75 2.34
C VAL A 87 9.15 5.95 1.30
N ALA A 88 8.96 4.62 1.24
CA ALA A 88 9.67 3.78 0.27
C ALA A 88 9.31 4.14 -1.19
N SER A 89 8.08 4.62 -1.43
CA SER A 89 7.64 5.03 -2.76
C SER A 89 8.47 6.16 -3.36
N GLU A 90 9.12 7.01 -2.54
CA GLU A 90 10.00 8.08 -3.00
C GLU A 90 11.17 7.57 -3.84
N SER A 91 11.75 6.45 -3.41
CA SER A 91 12.88 5.82 -4.08
C SER A 91 12.41 4.82 -5.14
N LEU A 92 11.40 4.01 -4.82
CA LEU A 92 10.94 2.91 -5.67
C LEU A 92 10.08 3.37 -6.86
N LYS A 93 9.40 4.53 -6.74
CA LYS A 93 8.50 5.09 -7.75
C LYS A 93 7.53 4.05 -8.35
N PRO A 94 6.74 3.35 -7.51
CA PRO A 94 5.82 2.31 -7.97
C PRO A 94 4.74 2.85 -8.91
N ASP A 95 4.13 1.96 -9.68
CA ASP A 95 2.94 2.27 -10.47
C ASP A 95 1.73 2.61 -9.58
N GLY A 96 1.65 1.99 -8.41
CA GLY A 96 0.56 2.19 -7.46
C GLY A 96 1.01 2.34 -6.02
N LEU A 97 0.41 3.29 -5.31
CA LEU A 97 0.48 3.45 -3.86
C LEU A 97 -0.93 3.49 -3.26
N PHE A 98 -1.28 2.49 -2.44
CA PHE A 98 -2.58 2.40 -1.78
C PHE A 98 -2.41 2.36 -0.26
N LEU A 99 -2.87 3.41 0.42
CA LEU A 99 -2.66 3.60 1.85
C LEU A 99 -3.96 3.44 2.63
N MET A 100 -3.92 2.70 3.74
CA MET A 100 -5.06 2.47 4.63
C MET A 100 -4.77 3.02 6.02
N ALA A 101 -5.52 4.03 6.46
CA ALA A 101 -5.30 4.69 7.74
C ALA A 101 -3.83 5.07 8.03
N PRO A 102 -3.11 5.71 7.07
CA PRO A 102 -1.65 5.80 7.14
C PRO A 102 -1.16 6.67 8.30
N ALA A 103 -0.10 6.24 8.98
CA ALA A 103 0.54 6.99 10.06
C ALA A 103 1.36 8.20 9.52
N VAL A 104 0.67 9.20 8.98
CA VAL A 104 1.24 10.43 8.40
C VAL A 104 0.97 11.64 9.27
N LEU A 105 1.89 12.60 9.27
CA LEU A 105 1.82 13.82 10.10
C LEU A 105 1.67 13.56 11.61
N LEU A 106 1.99 12.35 12.07
CA LEU A 106 2.03 12.01 13.49
C LEU A 106 3.37 12.42 14.09
N ARG A 107 3.32 13.28 15.11
CA ARG A 107 4.51 13.73 15.81
C ARG A 107 5.25 12.55 16.44
N GLY A 108 6.54 12.42 16.12
CA GLY A 108 7.40 11.36 16.67
C GLY A 108 7.23 10.00 15.99
N PHE A 109 6.38 9.89 14.97
CA PHE A 109 6.28 8.68 14.15
C PHE A 109 7.20 8.82 12.93
N GLY A 110 8.31 8.07 12.95
CA GLY A 110 9.37 8.18 11.94
C GLY A 110 10.18 9.47 12.05
N THR A 111 11.27 9.56 11.30
CA THR A 111 12.17 10.72 11.32
C THR A 111 11.66 11.89 10.47
N ARG A 112 10.69 11.68 9.57
CA ARG A 112 10.22 12.71 8.63
C ARG A 112 8.80 12.46 8.13
N ASN A 113 8.19 13.49 7.54
CA ASN A 113 6.95 13.29 6.78
C ASN A 113 7.24 12.66 5.41
N PRO A 114 6.47 11.64 4.98
CA PRO A 114 6.66 11.02 3.67
C PRO A 114 6.43 12.01 2.52
N GLN A 115 7.12 11.81 1.38
CA GLN A 115 6.92 12.55 0.13
C GLN A 115 6.44 11.59 -0.98
N PRO A 116 5.23 11.01 -0.86
CA PRO A 116 4.83 9.86 -1.66
C PRO A 116 4.91 10.09 -3.17
N ASN A 117 5.47 9.12 -3.89
CA ASN A 117 5.65 9.16 -5.34
C ASN A 117 5.18 7.85 -5.97
N ALA A 118 4.16 7.94 -6.83
CA ALA A 118 3.65 6.83 -7.64
C ALA A 118 2.75 7.39 -8.76
N THR A 119 2.53 6.61 -9.82
CA THR A 119 1.59 6.99 -10.89
C THR A 119 0.17 7.13 -10.35
N HIS A 120 -0.32 6.13 -9.61
CA HIS A 120 -1.62 6.16 -8.94
C HIS A 120 -1.44 6.18 -7.42
N ARG A 121 -2.09 7.12 -6.73
CA ARG A 121 -1.89 7.37 -5.29
C ARG A 121 -3.24 7.52 -4.58
N TRP A 122 -3.64 6.50 -3.84
CA TRP A 122 -4.95 6.42 -3.17
C TRP A 122 -4.79 6.28 -1.66
N ILE A 123 -5.66 6.93 -0.91
CA ILE A 123 -5.79 6.79 0.54
C ILE A 123 -7.22 6.38 0.87
N VAL A 124 -7.37 5.38 1.73
CA VAL A 124 -8.63 5.03 2.38
C VAL A 124 -8.49 5.24 3.88
N HIS A 125 -9.38 6.04 4.46
CA HIS A 125 -9.28 6.47 5.85
C HIS A 125 -10.64 6.44 6.55
N GLY A 126 -10.63 6.25 7.87
CA GLY A 126 -11.84 6.23 8.69
C GLY A 126 -12.16 7.63 9.20
N TRP A 127 -13.42 8.05 9.15
CA TRP A 127 -13.86 9.32 9.74
C TRP A 127 -13.61 9.37 11.25
N ASN A 128 -13.77 8.23 11.94
CA ASN A 128 -13.70 8.14 13.39
C ASN A 128 -12.36 7.54 13.85
N ASP A 129 -11.28 7.80 13.11
CA ASP A 129 -9.95 7.32 13.46
C ASP A 129 -9.35 8.13 14.61
N GLU A 130 -9.36 7.54 15.82
CA GLU A 130 -8.84 8.15 17.04
C GLU A 130 -7.30 8.08 17.17
N ILE A 131 -6.63 7.31 16.31
CA ILE A 131 -5.16 7.14 16.32
C ILE A 131 -4.50 8.09 15.33
N VAL A 132 -5.06 8.18 14.13
CA VAL A 132 -4.63 9.09 13.06
C VAL A 132 -5.84 9.96 12.68
N PRO A 133 -5.94 11.18 13.23
CA PRO A 133 -7.07 12.07 12.94
C PRO A 133 -7.24 12.32 11.43
N ALA A 134 -8.49 12.28 10.97
CA ALA A 134 -8.83 12.42 9.55
C ALA A 134 -8.33 13.75 8.96
N GLU A 135 -8.30 14.83 9.75
CA GLU A 135 -7.83 16.16 9.34
C GLU A 135 -6.37 16.12 8.88
N GLY A 136 -5.52 15.38 9.60
CA GLY A 136 -4.12 15.19 9.23
C GLY A 136 -4.00 14.47 7.88
N VAL A 137 -4.80 13.41 7.69
CA VAL A 137 -4.80 12.64 6.44
C VAL A 137 -5.37 13.45 5.27
N ILE A 138 -6.40 14.26 5.49
CA ILE A 138 -6.95 15.19 4.49
C ILE A 138 -5.87 16.21 4.09
N SER A 139 -5.16 16.79 5.04
CA SER A 139 -4.08 17.73 4.77
C SER A 139 -2.94 17.08 3.97
N PHE A 140 -2.55 15.86 4.36
CA PHE A 140 -1.54 15.08 3.66
C PHE A 140 -1.96 14.73 2.22
N ALA A 141 -3.19 14.24 2.03
CA ALA A 141 -3.74 13.94 0.72
C ALA A 141 -3.75 15.18 -0.18
N ARG A 142 -4.17 16.34 0.36
CA ARG A 142 -4.17 17.61 -0.37
C ARG A 142 -2.76 18.06 -0.74
N GLN A 143 -1.79 17.94 0.17
CA GLN A 143 -0.40 18.33 -0.07
C GLN A 143 0.22 17.54 -1.23
N HIS A 144 -0.18 16.28 -1.40
CA HIS A 144 0.39 15.37 -2.39
C HIS A 144 -0.55 15.02 -3.55
N GLU A 145 -1.70 15.71 -3.65
CA GLU A 145 -2.73 15.49 -4.68
C GLU A 145 -3.17 14.02 -4.81
N MET A 146 -3.33 13.35 -3.67
CA MET A 146 -3.74 11.95 -3.62
C MET A 146 -5.26 11.81 -3.65
N GLN A 147 -5.76 10.76 -4.30
CA GLN A 147 -7.17 10.44 -4.26
C GLN A 147 -7.53 9.92 -2.86
N LEU A 148 -8.48 10.57 -2.19
CA LEU A 148 -8.85 10.27 -0.80
C LEU A 148 -10.28 9.74 -0.70
N HIS A 149 -10.44 8.62 0.00
CA HIS A 149 -11.72 8.01 0.33
C HIS A 149 -11.89 7.98 1.85
N LEU A 150 -12.87 8.71 2.38
CA LEU A 150 -13.23 8.71 3.80
C LEU A 150 -14.47 7.85 4.04
N LEU A 151 -14.35 6.86 4.91
CA LEU A 151 -15.37 5.86 5.20
C LEU A 151 -15.86 5.99 6.65
N ASN A 152 -17.09 5.56 6.91
CA ASN A 152 -17.67 5.56 8.26
C ASN A 152 -17.16 4.36 9.09
N ASP A 153 -15.90 4.45 9.53
CA ASP A 153 -15.23 3.49 10.44
C ASP A 153 -14.12 4.25 11.20
N GLY A 154 -13.48 3.60 12.17
CA GLY A 154 -12.29 4.08 12.86
C GLY A 154 -10.99 3.54 12.25
N HIS A 155 -9.91 3.59 13.06
CA HIS A 155 -8.55 3.27 12.62
C HIS A 155 -8.38 1.91 11.95
N ARG A 156 -9.14 0.91 12.43
CA ARG A 156 -8.96 -0.48 11.98
C ARG A 156 -9.47 -0.72 10.57
N LEU A 157 -10.45 0.04 10.09
CA LEU A 157 -11.13 -0.13 8.80
C LEU A 157 -11.72 -1.54 8.58
N ILE A 158 -12.02 -2.26 9.67
CA ILE A 158 -12.40 -3.68 9.60
C ILE A 158 -13.89 -3.84 9.28
N ASP A 159 -14.73 -2.95 9.79
CA ASP A 159 -16.19 -3.01 9.59
C ASP A 159 -16.55 -2.61 8.15
N VAL A 160 -15.69 -1.79 7.53
CA VAL A 160 -15.82 -1.38 6.13
C VAL A 160 -14.85 -2.10 5.19
N LEU A 161 -14.19 -3.18 5.61
CA LEU A 161 -13.20 -3.89 4.80
C LEU A 161 -13.72 -4.31 3.40
N PRO A 162 -14.98 -4.77 3.23
CA PRO A 162 -15.51 -5.03 1.89
C PRO A 162 -15.59 -3.78 0.99
N ALA A 163 -15.82 -2.59 1.56
CA ALA A 163 -15.78 -1.34 0.83
C ALA A 163 -14.34 -0.96 0.44
N VAL A 164 -13.38 -1.14 1.37
CA VAL A 164 -11.95 -0.98 1.08
C VAL A 164 -11.53 -1.90 -0.07
N GLY A 165 -11.97 -3.16 -0.08
CA GLY A 165 -11.70 -4.10 -1.16
C GLY A 165 -12.23 -3.66 -2.52
N ARG A 166 -13.45 -3.11 -2.58
CA ARG A 166 -13.99 -2.56 -3.84
C ARG A 166 -13.17 -1.36 -4.35
N LEU A 167 -12.71 -0.49 -3.44
CA LEU A 167 -11.82 0.60 -3.81
C LEU A 167 -10.47 0.08 -4.31
N PHE A 168 -9.92 -0.94 -3.65
CA PHE A 168 -8.66 -1.56 -4.08
C PHE A 168 -8.79 -2.26 -5.44
N ASP A 169 -9.92 -2.92 -5.71
CA ASP A 169 -10.22 -3.50 -7.04
C ASP A 169 -10.21 -2.41 -8.14
N LEU A 170 -10.90 -1.29 -7.92
CA LEU A 170 -10.91 -0.16 -8.85
C LEU A 170 -9.51 0.44 -9.04
N PHE A 171 -8.77 0.60 -7.95
CA PHE A 171 -7.40 1.08 -7.97
C PHE A 171 -6.50 0.19 -8.83
N LEU A 172 -6.55 -1.14 -8.65
CA LEU A 172 -5.72 -2.07 -9.43
C LEU A 172 -6.09 -2.11 -10.91
N ARG A 173 -7.36 -1.88 -11.28
CA ARG A 173 -7.75 -1.70 -12.69
C ARG A 173 -7.06 -0.49 -13.30
N GLN A 174 -7.09 0.66 -12.61
CA GLN A 174 -6.41 1.86 -13.08
C GLN A 174 -4.90 1.64 -13.20
N VAL A 175 -4.29 1.02 -12.18
CA VAL A 175 -2.88 0.64 -12.19
C VAL A 175 -2.56 -0.38 -13.29
N SER A 176 -3.53 -1.09 -13.86
CA SER A 176 -3.32 -2.07 -14.94
C SER A 176 -3.61 -1.54 -16.34
N GLU A 177 -4.33 -0.42 -16.44
CA GLU A 177 -4.52 0.31 -17.69
C GLU A 177 -3.18 0.98 -18.07
N ARG A 178 -2.83 1.03 -19.35
CA ARG A 178 -1.61 1.73 -19.79
C ARG A 178 -1.93 3.22 -19.86
N ALA A 179 -1.12 4.04 -19.20
CA ALA A 179 -1.11 5.49 -19.40
C ALA A 179 -0.59 5.84 -20.81
#